data_AF-A0A351G084-F1
#
_entry.id   AF-A0A351G084-F1
#
_cell.length_a   1.000
_cell.length_b   1.000
_cell.length_c   1.000
_cell.angle_alpha   90.00
_cell.angle_beta   90.00
_cell.angle_gamma   90.00
#
_symmetry.space_group_name_H-M   'P 1'
#
loop_
_entity.id
_entity.type
_entity.pdbx_description
1 polymer ?
#
loop_
_entity_poly.entity_id
_entity_poly.type
_entity_poly.pdbx_seq_one_letter_code
_entity_poly.pdbx_strand_id
1 'polypeptide(L)'
;EAIARIPQLPHLAAPPATTDLGVRHLADLPELRTLSLIDTQVSGSTLSVFAAHPLEVLWLQNTPLTSDGVQQVGDLHQLRRLSVANTQITDDDFHALATLLELDYLDISETSVGDAGILHLLPLPRLYVIDAYQTQITPAAVHSFQQQHPDIQFCTGIRSGTENSPPRASASPPGHPRKPAKVVDPGV
;
A
#
# COMPACT_ATOMS: atom_id res chain seq x y z
N GLU A 1 -6.22 -25.32 17.48
CA GLU A 1 -4.98 -26.00 17.04
C GLU A 1 -4.85 -26.21 15.52
N ALA A 2 -5.63 -25.55 14.66
CA ALA A 2 -5.57 -25.78 13.19
C ALA A 2 -4.52 -24.92 12.44
N ILE A 3 -3.85 -23.98 13.11
CA ILE A 3 -2.97 -22.99 12.48
C ILE A 3 -1.56 -23.54 12.21
N ALA A 4 -1.14 -24.58 12.96
CA ALA A 4 0.22 -25.15 12.89
C ALA A 4 0.52 -26.01 11.64
N ARG A 5 -0.46 -26.25 10.74
CA ARG A 5 -0.29 -27.07 9.52
C ARG A 5 -0.65 -26.33 8.23
N ILE A 6 -0.87 -25.03 8.28
CA ILE A 6 -1.10 -24.25 7.07
C ILE A 6 0.27 -24.13 6.36
N PRO A 7 0.38 -24.50 5.07
CA PRO A 7 1.61 -24.35 4.31
C PRO A 7 2.14 -22.93 4.44
N GLN A 8 3.44 -22.72 4.30
CA GLN A 8 4.05 -21.40 4.20
C GLN A 8 3.44 -20.66 3.00
N LEU A 9 2.32 -19.97 3.23
CA LEU A 9 1.58 -19.27 2.21
C LEU A 9 2.07 -17.82 2.23
N PRO A 10 2.99 -17.44 1.33
CA PRO A 10 3.39 -16.04 1.19
C PRO A 10 2.22 -15.18 0.72
N HIS A 11 1.15 -15.78 0.20
CA HIS A 11 -0.05 -15.10 -0.24
C HIS A 11 -1.29 -15.73 0.42
N LEU A 12 -2.12 -14.91 1.05
CA LEU A 12 -3.37 -15.32 1.66
C LEU A 12 -4.49 -14.37 1.28
N ALA A 13 -5.63 -14.92 0.88
CA ALA A 13 -6.88 -14.17 0.75
C ALA A 13 -7.84 -14.59 1.86
N ALA A 14 -8.28 -13.61 2.64
CA ALA A 14 -9.19 -13.84 3.73
C ALA A 14 -10.64 -13.96 3.21
N PRO A 15 -11.49 -14.79 3.83
CA PRO A 15 -12.90 -14.87 3.47
C PRO A 15 -13.65 -13.55 3.72
N PRO A 16 -14.72 -13.22 2.98
CA PRO A 16 -15.49 -11.97 3.16
C PRO A 16 -16.04 -11.73 4.58
N ALA A 17 -16.29 -12.79 5.34
CA ALA A 17 -16.76 -12.69 6.73
C ALA A 17 -15.65 -12.34 7.74
N THR A 18 -14.42 -12.10 7.30
CA THR A 18 -13.28 -11.80 8.16
C THR A 18 -13.47 -10.44 8.83
N THR A 19 -13.25 -10.40 10.15
CA THR A 19 -13.25 -9.19 10.98
C THR A 19 -11.85 -8.96 11.55
N ASP A 20 -11.63 -7.81 12.20
CA ASP A 20 -10.36 -7.47 12.88
C ASP A 20 -9.87 -8.58 13.85
N LEU A 21 -10.78 -9.21 14.60
CA LEU A 21 -10.41 -10.34 15.48
C LEU A 21 -9.88 -11.54 14.69
N GLY A 22 -10.44 -11.80 13.50
CA GLY A 22 -9.97 -12.85 12.62
C GLY A 22 -8.59 -12.56 12.03
N VAL A 23 -8.31 -11.29 11.73
CA VAL A 23 -7.03 -10.84 11.16
C VAL A 23 -5.87 -11.05 12.14
N ARG A 24 -6.08 -10.87 13.45
CA ARG A 24 -5.03 -11.05 14.47
C ARG A 24 -4.31 -12.39 14.38
N HIS A 25 -5.02 -13.47 14.08
CA HIS A 25 -4.44 -14.81 13.99
C HIS A 25 -3.59 -15.03 12.73
N LEU A 26 -3.71 -14.15 11.72
CA LEU A 26 -2.95 -14.26 10.49
C LEU A 26 -1.51 -13.74 10.67
N ALA A 27 -1.26 -12.91 11.69
CA ALA A 27 0.09 -12.47 12.05
C ALA A 27 0.98 -13.60 12.58
N ASP A 28 0.39 -14.71 13.03
CA ASP A 28 1.12 -15.90 13.46
C ASP A 28 1.74 -16.68 12.28
N LEU A 29 1.50 -16.27 11.02
CA LEU A 29 2.03 -16.89 9.81
C LEU A 29 3.36 -16.21 9.41
N PRO A 30 4.54 -16.71 9.83
CA PRO A 30 5.80 -15.95 9.77
C PRO A 30 6.29 -15.60 8.36
N GLU A 31 5.78 -16.29 7.33
CA GLU A 31 6.20 -16.14 5.94
C GLU A 31 5.18 -15.39 5.07
N LEU A 32 4.09 -14.88 5.67
CA LEU A 32 3.04 -14.16 4.93
C LEU A 32 3.59 -12.83 4.38
N ARG A 33 3.62 -12.68 3.05
CA ARG A 33 4.09 -11.46 2.37
C ARG A 33 2.98 -10.67 1.70
N THR A 34 1.85 -11.31 1.43
CA THR A 34 0.70 -10.73 0.75
C THR A 34 -0.57 -11.14 1.44
N LEU A 35 -1.35 -10.15 1.86
CA LEU A 35 -2.62 -10.36 2.52
C LEU A 35 -3.71 -9.60 1.75
N SER A 36 -4.69 -10.36 1.26
CA SER A 36 -5.90 -9.84 0.66
C SER A 36 -7.04 -9.86 1.65
N LEU A 37 -7.54 -8.67 1.99
CA LEU A 37 -8.72 -8.42 2.84
C LEU A 37 -9.84 -7.75 2.04
N ILE A 38 -9.82 -7.91 0.71
CA ILE A 38 -10.85 -7.39 -0.20
C ILE A 38 -12.23 -7.91 0.20
N ASP A 39 -13.23 -7.03 0.20
CA ASP A 39 -14.64 -7.33 0.51
C ASP A 39 -14.83 -7.95 1.92
N THR A 40 -13.95 -7.61 2.87
CA THR A 40 -14.04 -8.07 4.26
C THR A 40 -14.66 -7.03 5.21
N GLN A 41 -14.94 -7.43 6.45
CA GLN A 41 -15.48 -6.58 7.51
C GLN A 41 -14.37 -6.00 8.41
N VAL A 42 -13.17 -5.79 7.85
CA VAL A 42 -12.00 -5.29 8.58
C VAL A 42 -12.05 -3.77 8.66
N SER A 43 -12.12 -3.24 9.88
CA SER A 43 -12.04 -1.79 10.14
C SER A 43 -10.60 -1.26 10.19
N GLY A 44 -9.63 -2.16 10.35
CA GLY A 44 -8.21 -1.84 10.46
C GLY A 44 -7.73 -1.66 11.89
N SER A 45 -8.61 -1.82 12.89
CA SER A 45 -8.32 -1.64 14.32
C SER A 45 -7.31 -2.63 14.90
N THR A 46 -6.90 -3.63 14.13
CA THR A 46 -5.92 -4.65 14.53
C THR A 46 -4.74 -4.81 13.58
N LEU A 47 -4.60 -3.99 12.53
CA LEU A 47 -3.58 -4.19 11.50
C LEU A 47 -2.14 -4.01 12.01
N SER A 48 -1.94 -3.23 13.08
CA SER A 48 -0.63 -3.02 13.71
C SER A 48 0.06 -4.31 14.20
N VAL A 49 -0.69 -5.41 14.35
CA VAL A 49 -0.13 -6.75 14.63
C VAL A 49 0.87 -7.22 13.56
N PHE A 50 0.82 -6.65 12.35
CA PHE A 50 1.76 -6.93 11.27
C PHE A 50 2.99 -6.00 11.26
N ALA A 51 3.15 -5.08 12.22
CA ALA A 51 4.25 -4.10 12.18
C ALA A 51 5.64 -4.74 12.20
N ALA A 52 5.79 -5.89 12.87
CA ALA A 52 7.02 -6.69 12.90
C ALA A 52 7.03 -7.83 11.87
N HIS A 53 6.03 -7.88 10.99
CA HIS A 53 5.80 -8.96 10.04
C HIS A 53 6.45 -8.64 8.68
N PRO A 54 6.99 -9.61 7.92
CA PRO A 54 7.50 -9.39 6.56
C PRO A 54 6.40 -9.12 5.51
N LEU A 55 5.27 -8.54 5.90
CA LEU A 55 4.15 -8.24 5.02
C LEU A 55 4.53 -7.10 4.06
N GLU A 56 4.53 -7.40 2.75
CA GLU A 56 4.91 -6.46 1.69
C GLU A 56 3.70 -5.95 0.90
N VAL A 57 2.60 -6.69 0.87
CA VAL A 57 1.42 -6.38 0.05
C VAL A 57 0.16 -6.51 0.87
N LEU A 58 -0.65 -5.45 0.90
CA LEU A 58 -1.92 -5.40 1.61
C LEU A 58 -3.02 -4.82 0.71
N TRP A 59 -4.12 -5.56 0.59
CA TRP A 59 -5.30 -5.17 -0.21
C TRP A 59 -6.51 -5.04 0.71
N LEU A 60 -7.03 -3.82 0.87
CA LEU A 60 -8.12 -3.44 1.78
C LEU A 60 -9.34 -2.88 1.01
N GLN A 61 -9.48 -3.21 -0.27
CA GLN A 61 -10.57 -2.70 -1.09
C GLN A 61 -11.94 -3.10 -0.54
N ASN A 62 -12.90 -2.19 -0.62
CA ASN A 62 -14.29 -2.43 -0.17
C ASN A 62 -14.40 -2.86 1.30
N THR A 63 -13.52 -2.36 2.17
CA THR A 63 -13.57 -2.62 3.61
C THR A 63 -14.12 -1.40 4.37
N PRO A 64 -14.70 -1.57 5.57
CA PRO A 64 -15.08 -0.47 6.44
C PRO A 64 -13.87 0.17 7.15
N LEU A 65 -12.75 0.34 6.44
CA LEU A 65 -11.50 0.91 6.96
C LEU A 65 -11.75 2.30 7.55
N THR A 66 -11.36 2.50 8.81
CA THR A 66 -11.49 3.78 9.51
C THR A 66 -10.17 4.55 9.49
N SER A 67 -10.21 5.85 9.84
CA SER A 67 -9.01 6.66 10.05
C SER A 67 -8.01 6.03 11.02
N ASP A 68 -8.49 5.51 12.16
CA ASP A 68 -7.65 4.77 13.11
C ASP A 68 -7.03 3.51 12.47
N GLY A 69 -7.76 2.85 11.56
CA GLY A 69 -7.24 1.73 10.78
C GLY A 69 -6.11 2.15 9.84
N VAL A 70 -6.22 3.32 9.19
CA VAL A 70 -5.15 3.87 8.34
C VAL A 70 -3.91 4.22 9.17
N GLN A 71 -4.08 4.74 10.39
CA GLN A 71 -2.95 4.97 11.30
C GLN A 71 -2.18 3.68 11.57
N GLN A 72 -2.89 2.56 11.82
CA GLN A 72 -2.24 1.26 12.01
C GLN A 72 -1.59 0.72 10.75
N VAL A 73 -2.13 1.01 9.56
CA VAL A 73 -1.45 0.70 8.29
C VAL A 73 -0.12 1.44 8.21
N GLY A 74 -0.03 2.67 8.71
CA GLY A 74 1.21 3.45 8.80
C GLY A 74 2.33 2.81 9.65
N ASP A 75 2.02 1.85 10.52
CA ASP A 75 3.01 1.09 11.29
C ASP A 75 3.65 -0.06 10.49
N LEU A 76 3.11 -0.38 9.31
CA LEU A 76 3.53 -1.51 8.48
C LEU A 76 4.65 -1.13 7.53
N HIS A 77 5.80 -0.72 8.09
CA HIS A 77 6.92 -0.11 7.35
C HIS A 77 7.56 -0.99 6.26
N GLN A 78 7.26 -2.29 6.22
CA GLN A 78 7.71 -3.21 5.17
C GLN A 78 6.77 -3.21 3.94
N LEU A 79 5.63 -2.51 3.99
CA LEU A 79 4.70 -2.46 2.88
C LEU A 79 5.32 -1.80 1.65
N ARG A 80 5.16 -2.49 0.54
CA ARG A 80 5.55 -2.07 -0.80
C ARG A 80 4.33 -1.77 -1.66
N ARG A 81 3.24 -2.51 -1.46
CA ARG A 81 1.99 -2.30 -2.21
C ARG A 81 0.81 -2.21 -1.26
N LEU A 82 0.04 -1.15 -1.39
CA LEU A 82 -1.17 -0.90 -0.62
C LEU A 82 -2.32 -0.55 -1.57
N SER A 83 -3.48 -1.16 -1.36
CA SER A 83 -4.72 -0.63 -1.93
C SER A 83 -5.74 -0.44 -0.82
N VAL A 84 -6.32 0.75 -0.82
CA VAL A 84 -7.39 1.21 0.08
C VAL A 84 -8.55 1.76 -0.77
N ALA A 85 -8.69 1.24 -1.99
CA ALA A 85 -9.71 1.69 -2.93
C ALA A 85 -11.13 1.41 -2.42
N ASN A 86 -12.06 2.30 -2.75
CA ASN A 86 -13.46 2.26 -2.32
C ASN A 86 -13.61 2.10 -0.80
N THR A 87 -12.83 2.88 -0.05
CA THR A 87 -12.94 3.04 1.41
C THR A 87 -13.29 4.50 1.75
N GLN A 88 -13.54 4.79 3.02
CA GLN A 88 -13.94 6.14 3.49
C GLN A 88 -12.77 7.05 3.83
N ILE A 89 -11.57 6.77 3.32
CA ILE A 89 -10.38 7.58 3.60
C ILE A 89 -10.46 8.97 2.95
N THR A 90 -9.78 9.91 3.59
CA THR A 90 -9.73 11.34 3.27
C THR A 90 -8.29 11.85 3.25
N ASP A 91 -8.11 13.13 2.90
CA ASP A 91 -6.79 13.77 2.88
C ASP A 91 -6.08 13.73 4.25
N ASP A 92 -6.84 13.84 5.34
CA ASP A 92 -6.31 13.83 6.70
C ASP A 92 -5.65 12.48 7.06
N ASP A 93 -6.06 11.38 6.42
CA ASP A 93 -5.53 10.05 6.72
C ASP A 93 -4.15 9.80 6.08
N PHE A 94 -3.75 10.62 5.10
CA PHE A 94 -2.53 10.38 4.31
C PHE A 94 -1.24 10.67 5.06
N HIS A 95 -1.30 11.43 6.16
CA HIS A 95 -0.13 11.65 7.00
C HIS A 95 0.43 10.32 7.54
N ALA A 96 -0.43 9.33 7.81
CA ALA A 96 -0.01 8.02 8.28
C ALA A 96 0.64 7.20 7.18
N LEU A 97 0.16 7.31 5.93
CA LEU A 97 0.74 6.58 4.80
C LEU A 97 2.13 7.11 4.41
N ALA A 98 2.46 8.36 4.78
CA ALA A 98 3.77 8.96 4.56
C ALA A 98 4.92 8.30 5.33
N THR A 99 4.64 7.40 6.28
CA THR A 99 5.64 6.61 7.01
C THR A 99 6.09 5.34 6.27
N LEU A 100 5.39 4.97 5.19
CA LEU A 100 5.64 3.74 4.44
C LEU A 100 6.75 3.94 3.41
N LEU A 101 7.99 4.10 3.89
CA LEU A 101 9.16 4.47 3.07
C LEU A 101 9.55 3.43 2.00
N GLU A 102 9.03 2.21 2.12
CA GLU A 102 9.22 1.13 1.14
C GLU A 102 8.08 1.04 0.10
N LEU A 103 7.03 1.86 0.25
CA LEU A 103 5.85 1.84 -0.61
C LEU A 103 6.23 2.25 -2.04
N ASP A 104 5.93 1.35 -2.98
CA ASP A 104 6.18 1.50 -4.40
C ASP A 104 4.86 1.69 -5.18
N TYR A 105 3.76 1.08 -4.72
CA TYR A 105 2.43 1.17 -5.32
C TYR A 105 1.37 1.54 -4.28
N LEU A 106 0.55 2.54 -4.61
CA LEU A 106 -0.62 2.94 -3.83
C LEU A 106 -1.86 3.01 -4.73
N ASP A 107 -2.95 2.38 -4.31
CA ASP A 107 -4.25 2.51 -4.96
C ASP A 107 -5.27 3.09 -3.99
N ILE A 108 -5.76 4.27 -4.35
CA ILE A 108 -6.71 5.10 -3.60
C ILE A 108 -7.95 5.37 -4.45
N SER A 109 -8.20 4.54 -5.47
CA SER A 109 -9.31 4.71 -6.39
C SER A 109 -10.66 4.71 -5.66
N GLU A 110 -11.63 5.46 -6.15
CA GLU A 110 -13.00 5.51 -5.60
C GLU A 110 -13.04 5.98 -4.14
N THR A 111 -12.12 6.88 -3.75
CA THR A 111 -12.10 7.52 -2.43
C THR A 111 -12.38 9.03 -2.55
N SER A 112 -12.58 9.69 -1.41
CA SER A 112 -12.82 11.14 -1.37
C SER A 112 -11.54 11.96 -1.29
N VAL A 113 -10.38 11.36 -1.54
CA VAL A 113 -9.06 12.02 -1.50
C VAL A 113 -8.95 13.07 -2.60
N GLY A 114 -8.43 14.24 -2.23
CA GLY A 114 -8.18 15.38 -3.11
C GLY A 114 -6.71 15.76 -3.19
N ASP A 115 -6.48 16.97 -3.69
CA ASP A 115 -5.14 17.51 -3.95
C ASP A 115 -4.27 17.58 -2.69
N ALA A 116 -4.86 17.83 -1.51
CA ALA A 116 -4.10 17.94 -0.27
C ALA A 116 -3.56 16.59 0.20
N GLY A 117 -4.32 15.50 0.02
CA GLY A 117 -3.91 14.17 0.43
C GLY A 117 -2.63 13.71 -0.26
N ILE A 118 -2.55 13.86 -1.59
CA ILE A 118 -1.37 13.41 -2.34
C ILE A 118 -0.11 14.20 -2.00
N LEU A 119 -0.20 15.44 -1.54
CA LEU A 119 0.98 16.21 -1.14
C LEU A 119 1.71 15.59 0.06
N HIS A 120 1.00 14.85 0.92
CA HIS A 120 1.62 14.11 2.02
C HIS A 120 2.51 12.94 1.54
N LEU A 121 2.36 12.50 0.29
CA LEU A 121 3.15 11.39 -0.27
C LEU A 121 4.48 11.83 -0.90
N LEU A 122 4.72 13.14 -1.04
CA LEU A 122 5.97 13.69 -1.57
C LEU A 122 7.25 13.17 -0.87
N PRO A 123 7.27 12.89 0.45
CA PRO A 123 8.46 12.36 1.10
C PRO A 123 8.76 10.89 0.79
N LEU A 124 7.83 10.14 0.18
CA LEU A 124 7.98 8.71 -0.07
C LEU A 124 8.99 8.46 -1.20
N PRO A 125 10.19 7.91 -0.91
CA PRO A 125 11.30 7.90 -1.86
C PRO A 125 11.19 6.81 -2.93
N ARG A 126 10.29 5.84 -2.73
CA ARG A 126 10.12 4.67 -3.61
C ARG A 126 8.79 4.63 -4.34
N LEU A 127 7.87 5.54 -4.01
CA LEU A 127 6.54 5.54 -4.59
C LEU A 127 6.65 5.86 -6.07
N TYR A 128 6.20 4.94 -6.92
CA TYR A 128 6.31 5.08 -8.38
C TYR A 128 4.95 5.01 -9.08
N VAL A 129 3.93 4.40 -8.48
CA VAL A 129 2.56 4.36 -9.03
C VAL A 129 1.54 4.77 -7.98
N ILE A 130 0.63 5.67 -8.40
CA ILE A 130 -0.58 6.03 -7.68
C ILE A 130 -1.78 5.80 -8.60
N ASP A 131 -2.62 4.83 -8.27
CA ASP A 131 -3.94 4.66 -8.88
C ASP A 131 -4.93 5.58 -8.15
N ALA A 132 -5.45 6.58 -8.86
CA ALA A 132 -6.30 7.65 -8.33
C ALA A 132 -7.61 7.79 -9.12
N TYR A 133 -8.10 6.69 -9.68
CA TYR A 133 -9.33 6.67 -10.47
C TYR A 133 -10.53 7.07 -9.61
N GLN A 134 -11.41 7.92 -10.13
CA GLN A 134 -12.60 8.41 -9.39
C GLN A 134 -12.28 9.01 -8.00
N THR A 135 -11.20 9.79 -7.93
CA THR A 135 -10.87 10.63 -6.76
C THR A 135 -11.20 12.11 -7.04
N GLN A 136 -10.96 12.98 -6.06
CA GLN A 136 -11.08 14.44 -6.20
C GLN A 136 -9.76 15.12 -6.61
N ILE A 137 -8.73 14.32 -6.97
CA ILE A 137 -7.43 14.83 -7.39
C ILE A 137 -7.56 15.50 -8.76
N THR A 138 -7.11 16.75 -8.85
CA THR A 138 -7.15 17.54 -10.07
C THR A 138 -5.94 17.24 -10.97
N PRO A 139 -6.07 17.38 -12.30
CA PRO A 139 -4.93 17.28 -13.21
C PRO A 139 -3.81 18.27 -12.89
N ALA A 140 -4.15 19.43 -12.31
CA ALA A 140 -3.16 20.44 -11.90
C ALA A 140 -2.31 19.96 -10.72
N ALA A 141 -2.91 19.26 -9.76
CA ALA A 141 -2.17 18.68 -8.65
C ALA A 141 -1.30 17.51 -9.10
N VAL A 142 -1.79 16.65 -10.00
CA VAL A 142 -0.97 15.59 -10.63
C VAL A 142 0.26 16.20 -11.29
N HIS A 143 0.07 17.23 -12.13
CA HIS A 143 1.19 17.89 -12.79
C HIS A 143 2.16 18.51 -11.79
N SER A 144 1.65 19.17 -10.73
CA SER A 144 2.48 19.77 -9.69
C SER A 144 3.28 18.73 -8.90
N PHE A 145 2.69 17.57 -8.62
CA PHE A 145 3.36 16.44 -7.99
C PHE A 145 4.46 15.88 -8.89
N GLN A 146 4.18 15.70 -10.19
CA GLN A 146 5.14 15.22 -11.18
C GLN A 146 6.34 16.16 -11.39
N GLN A 147 6.19 17.47 -11.17
CA GLN A 147 7.33 18.39 -11.19
C GLN A 147 8.35 18.11 -10.06
N GLN A 148 7.87 17.59 -8.93
CA GLN A 148 8.73 17.21 -7.80
C GLN A 148 9.19 15.75 -7.88
N HIS A 149 8.39 14.88 -8.49
CA HIS A 149 8.67 13.46 -8.72
C HIS A 149 8.41 13.07 -10.18
N PRO A 150 9.36 13.29 -11.10
CA PRO A 150 9.14 13.10 -12.54
C PRO A 150 8.82 11.67 -12.96
N ASP A 151 9.28 10.68 -12.19
CA ASP A 151 9.13 9.26 -12.50
C ASP A 151 7.80 8.65 -12.00
N ILE A 152 6.99 9.43 -11.25
CA ILE A 152 5.71 8.98 -10.70
C ILE A 152 4.67 8.79 -11.82
N GLN A 153 3.96 7.67 -11.75
CA GLN A 153 2.86 7.34 -12.65
C GLN A 153 1.53 7.52 -11.92
N PHE A 154 0.70 8.42 -12.44
CA PHE A 154 -0.69 8.57 -11.98
C PHE A 154 -1.64 7.90 -12.97
N CYS A 155 -2.43 6.96 -12.47
CA CYS A 155 -3.51 6.34 -13.24
C CYS A 155 -4.85 6.98 -12.83
N THR A 156 -5.34 7.91 -13.66
CA THR A 156 -6.61 8.64 -13.42
C THR A 156 -7.68 8.35 -14.49
N GLY A 157 -7.36 7.54 -15.51
CA GLY A 157 -8.25 7.22 -16.62
C GLY A 157 -9.12 5.97 -16.40
N ILE A 158 -10.14 5.80 -17.26
CA ILE A 158 -11.01 4.62 -17.26
C ILE A 158 -10.17 3.38 -17.54
N ARG A 159 -10.15 2.41 -16.60
CA ARG A 159 -9.59 1.08 -16.83
C ARG A 159 -10.40 0.43 -17.97
N SER A 160 -9.85 0.36 -19.17
CA SER A 160 -10.46 -0.44 -20.24
C SER A 160 -10.50 -1.89 -19.77
N GLY A 161 -11.70 -2.41 -19.52
CA GLY A 161 -11.93 -3.67 -18.82
C GLY A 161 -11.07 -4.82 -19.35
N THR A 162 -10.18 -5.33 -18.49
CA THR A 162 -9.56 -6.68 -18.47
C THR A 162 -8.49 -6.78 -17.38
N GLU A 163 -8.03 -5.68 -16.81
CA GLU A 163 -6.99 -5.69 -15.76
C GLU A 163 -7.61 -5.59 -14.35
N ASN A 164 -8.35 -6.63 -13.96
CA ASN A 164 -8.70 -6.89 -12.57
C ASN A 164 -7.63 -7.73 -11.86
N SER A 165 -6.38 -7.61 -12.32
CA SER A 165 -5.20 -8.20 -11.70
C SER A 165 -4.36 -7.05 -11.16
N PRO A 166 -3.74 -7.17 -9.96
CA PRO A 166 -2.68 -6.25 -9.57
C PRO A 166 -1.70 -6.15 -10.75
N PRO A 167 -1.13 -4.95 -11.04
CA PRO A 167 -0.24 -4.77 -12.18
C PRO A 167 0.77 -5.91 -12.15
N ARG A 168 0.73 -6.71 -13.23
CA ARG A 168 1.52 -7.91 -13.41
C ARG A 168 2.95 -7.53 -13.00
N ALA A 169 3.57 -8.30 -12.11
CA ALA A 169 4.91 -8.06 -11.56
C ALA A 169 6.04 -7.94 -12.62
N SER A 170 5.69 -7.89 -13.91
CA SER A 170 6.57 -7.69 -15.06
C SER A 170 7.00 -6.24 -15.30
N ALA A 171 6.34 -5.23 -14.71
CA ALA A 171 6.94 -3.91 -14.60
C ALA A 171 7.76 -3.89 -13.30
N SER A 172 8.94 -4.52 -13.35
CA SER A 172 9.96 -4.20 -12.34
C SER A 172 10.13 -2.69 -12.34
N PRO A 173 10.19 -2.01 -11.18
CA PRO A 173 10.61 -0.61 -11.15
C PRO A 173 11.91 -0.53 -11.96
N PRO A 174 12.10 0.51 -12.81
CA PRO A 174 13.36 0.64 -13.54
C PRO A 174 14.48 0.50 -12.53
N GLY A 175 15.43 -0.41 -12.78
CA GLY A 175 16.53 -0.66 -11.86
C GLY A 175 17.29 0.65 -11.66
N HIS A 176 17.01 1.34 -10.57
CA HIS A 176 17.66 2.61 -10.28
C HIS A 176 19.13 2.33 -9.93
N PRO A 177 20.04 3.19 -10.38
CA PRO A 177 21.46 2.95 -10.24
C PRO A 177 21.77 2.82 -8.75
N ARG A 178 22.36 1.68 -8.37
CA ARG A 178 23.07 1.58 -7.09
C ARG A 178 23.96 2.81 -6.98
N LYS A 179 23.73 3.66 -5.98
CA LYS A 179 24.72 4.67 -5.58
C LYS A 179 26.06 3.95 -5.53
N PRO A 180 27.12 4.45 -6.19
CA PRO A 180 28.41 3.79 -6.14
C PRO A 180 28.80 3.66 -4.67
N ALA A 181 29.08 2.43 -4.25
CA ALA A 181 29.63 2.17 -2.94
C ALA A 181 30.85 3.09 -2.79
N LYS A 182 30.85 3.90 -1.72
CA LYS A 182 32.03 4.65 -1.32
C LYS A 182 33.13 3.61 -1.13
N VAL A 183 34.08 3.58 -2.05
CA VAL A 183 35.33 2.85 -1.88
C VAL A 183 36.01 3.50 -0.69
N VAL A 184 35.95 2.82 0.45
CA VAL A 184 36.81 3.14 1.58
C VAL A 184 38.16 2.57 1.18
N ASP A 185 39.06 3.47 0.76
CA ASP A 185 40.48 3.17 0.59
C ASP A 185 41.04 2.65 1.93
N PRO A 186 41.68 1.47 1.97
CA PRO A 186 42.46 1.07 3.12
C PRO A 186 43.90 1.55 2.91
N GLY A 187 44.27 2.65 3.56
CA GLY A 187 45.69 3.01 3.65
C GLY A 187 46.00 4.43 4.08
N VAL A 188 46.10 4.64 5.40
CA VAL A 188 47.27 5.27 6.06
C VAL A 188 47.46 4.59 7.41
#